data_AF-A0A2M7EJL3-F1
#
_entry.id   AF-A0A2M7EJL3-F1
#
_cell.length_a   1.000
_cell.length_b   1.000
_cell.length_c   1.000
_cell.angle_alpha   90.00
_cell.angle_beta   90.00
_cell.angle_gamma   90.00
#
_symmetry.space_group_name_H-M   'P 1'
#
loop_
_entity.id
_entity.type
_entity.pdbx_description
1 polymer ?
#
loop_
_entity_poly.entity_id
_entity_poly.type
_entity_poly.pdbx_seq_one_letter_code
_entity_poly.pdbx_strand_id
1 'polypeptide(L)'
;MKPIHYSSIIKYLYYILFFVLPFIVLPVNSELFEFNKMLFIYTIASLIFGIWLLRCLQVNKVLIKKTVFDIPLLLFLSSQIISTLLSIDQHTSFFGYYGRF
;
A
#
# COMPACT_ATOMS: atom_id res chain seq x y z
N MET A 1 -15.39 24.50 13.79
CA MET A 1 -15.03 23.15 13.34
C MET A 1 -13.85 22.66 14.18
N LYS A 2 -13.90 21.44 14.75
CA LYS A 2 -12.77 20.87 15.51
C LYS A 2 -11.59 20.58 14.57
N PRO A 3 -10.33 20.78 15.00
CA PRO A 3 -9.18 20.45 14.18
C PRO A 3 -9.10 18.93 13.96
N ILE A 4 -9.04 18.50 12.70
CA ILE A 4 -8.87 17.10 12.34
C ILE A 4 -7.40 16.74 12.45
N HIS A 5 -7.07 15.76 13.28
CA HIS A 5 -5.69 15.32 13.51
C HIS A 5 -5.26 14.22 12.52
N TYR A 6 -5.13 14.57 11.23
CA TYR A 6 -4.76 13.64 10.14
C TYR A 6 -3.56 12.76 10.45
N SER A 7 -2.49 13.34 11.03
CA SER A 7 -1.27 12.59 11.35
C SER A 7 -1.50 11.50 12.40
N SER A 8 -2.37 11.75 13.38
CA SER A 8 -2.72 10.76 14.40
C SER A 8 -3.52 9.60 13.80
N ILE A 9 -4.46 9.90 12.90
CA ILE A 9 -5.28 8.89 12.22
C ILE A 9 -4.39 7.97 11.37
N ILE A 10 -3.50 8.55 10.55
CA ILE A 10 -2.55 7.78 9.74
C ILE A 10 -1.65 6.91 10.63
N LYS A 11 -1.18 7.43 11.76
CA LYS A 11 -0.37 6.68 12.73
C LYS A 11 -1.12 5.47 13.29
N TYR A 12 -2.38 5.62 13.70
CA TYR A 12 -3.19 4.50 14.19
C TYR A 12 -3.47 3.47 13.10
N LEU A 13 -3.66 3.89 11.85
CA LEU A 13 -3.82 2.96 10.73
C LEU A 13 -2.57 2.09 10.51
N TYR A 14 -1.37 2.68 10.61
CA TYR A 14 -0.14 1.89 10.57
C TYR A 14 0.00 0.93 11.75
N TYR A 15 -0.43 1.33 12.95
CA TYR A 15 -0.46 0.43 14.10
C TYR A 15 -1.42 -0.73 13.89
N ILE A 16 -2.64 -0.45 13.44
CA ILE A 16 -3.62 -1.49 13.09
C ILE A 16 -3.04 -2.42 12.02
N LEU A 17 -2.42 -1.87 10.97
CA LEU A 17 -1.79 -2.67 9.93
C LEU A 17 -0.73 -3.62 10.50
N PHE A 18 0.23 -3.09 11.27
CA PHE A 18 1.33 -3.87 11.82
C PHE A 18 0.85 -4.96 12.79
N PHE A 19 -0.08 -4.62 13.69
CA PHE A 19 -0.53 -5.54 14.72
C PHE A 19 -1.53 -6.57 14.20
N VAL A 20 -2.48 -6.19 13.35
CA VAL A 20 -3.57 -7.09 12.92
C VAL A 20 -3.13 -8.03 11.80
N LEU A 21 -2.26 -7.57 10.88
CA LEU A 21 -1.82 -8.35 9.71
C LEU A 21 -1.38 -9.80 10.02
N PRO A 22 -0.53 -10.10 11.04
CA PRO A 22 -0.12 -11.48 11.32
C PRO A 22 -1.28 -12.39 11.76
N PHE A 23 -2.37 -11.82 12.30
CA PHE A 23 -3.54 -12.56 12.76
C PHE A 23 -4.59 -12.79 11.66
N ILE A 24 -4.40 -12.22 10.46
CA ILE A 24 -5.31 -12.42 9.34
C ILE A 24 -4.98 -13.76 8.67
N VAL A 25 -5.71 -14.78 9.09
CA VAL A 25 -5.73 -16.12 8.49
C VAL A 25 -7.19 -16.53 8.37
N LEU A 26 -7.70 -16.68 7.14
CA LEU A 26 -9.04 -17.24 6.91
C LEU A 26 -8.91 -18.58 6.16
N PRO A 27 -9.38 -19.70 6.75
CA PRO A 27 -9.29 -21.02 6.16
C PRO A 27 -10.38 -21.32 5.12
N VAL A 28 -11.22 -20.34 4.77
CA VAL A 28 -12.41 -20.53 3.92
C VAL A 28 -12.09 -20.36 2.43
N ASN A 29 -10.97 -19.71 2.09
CA ASN A 29 -10.58 -19.45 0.70
C ASN A 29 -9.59 -20.49 0.18
N SER A 30 -9.52 -20.65 -1.14
CA SER A 30 -8.51 -21.45 -1.86
C SER A 30 -7.08 -21.06 -1.45
N GLU A 31 -6.86 -19.78 -1.19
CA GLU A 31 -5.60 -19.20 -0.73
C GLU A 31 -5.66 -18.82 0.75
N LEU A 32 -5.24 -19.74 1.63
CA LEU A 32 -5.35 -19.60 3.09
C LEU A 32 -4.55 -18.42 3.67
N PHE A 33 -3.39 -18.08 3.09
CA PHE A 33 -2.41 -17.22 3.74
C PHE A 33 -2.17 -15.88 3.07
N GLU A 34 -2.11 -15.84 1.73
CA GLU A 34 -1.62 -14.67 1.01
C GLU A 34 -2.76 -13.69 0.69
N PHE A 35 -3.87 -14.20 0.15
CA PHE A 35 -4.95 -13.36 -0.37
C PHE A 35 -5.58 -12.44 0.67
N ASN A 36 -5.96 -12.97 1.83
CA ASN A 36 -6.64 -12.20 2.88
C ASN A 36 -5.74 -11.08 3.45
N LYS A 37 -4.44 -11.35 3.55
CA LYS A 37 -3.44 -10.37 4.00
C LYS A 37 -3.26 -9.26 2.98
N MET A 38 -3.19 -9.62 1.69
CA MET A 38 -3.08 -8.65 0.60
C MET A 38 -4.28 -7.72 0.54
N LEU A 39 -5.51 -8.25 0.64
CA LEU A 39 -6.72 -7.44 0.64
C LEU A 39 -6.77 -6.47 1.83
N PHE A 40 -6.34 -6.91 3.00
CA PHE A 40 -6.22 -6.04 4.17
C PHE A 40 -5.17 -4.93 3.97
N ILE A 41 -3.98 -5.26 3.47
CA ILE A 41 -2.94 -4.28 3.15
C ILE A 41 -3.47 -3.24 2.16
N TYR A 42 -4.12 -3.69 1.07
CA TYR A 42 -4.70 -2.79 0.06
C TYR A 42 -5.76 -1.86 0.65
N THR A 43 -6.61 -2.39 1.53
CA THR A 43 -7.65 -1.61 2.21
C THR A 43 -7.04 -0.53 3.09
N ILE A 44 -6.10 -0.89 3.97
CA ILE A 44 -5.46 0.07 4.88
C ILE A 44 -4.60 1.08 4.10
N ALA A 45 -3.87 0.64 3.08
CA ALA A 45 -3.06 1.52 2.24
C ALA A 45 -3.92 2.56 1.51
N SER A 46 -5.07 2.15 0.96
CA SER A 46 -6.03 3.05 0.31
C SER A 46 -6.62 4.07 1.28
N LEU A 47 -6.92 3.67 2.52
CA LEU A 47 -7.38 4.59 3.57
C LEU A 47 -6.30 5.61 3.95
N ILE A 48 -5.05 5.16 4.16
CA ILE A 48 -3.92 6.03 4.46
C ILE A 48 -3.72 7.05 3.33
N PHE A 49 -3.72 6.58 2.08
CA PHE A 49 -3.58 7.44 0.91
C PHE A 49 -4.72 8.45 0.81
N GLY A 50 -5.98 8.03 1.00
CA GLY A 50 -7.14 8.92 0.99
C GLY A 50 -7.07 10.00 2.07
N ILE A 51 -6.69 9.65 3.29
CA ILE A 51 -6.53 10.62 4.40
C ILE A 51 -5.38 11.59 4.12
N TRP A 52 -4.26 11.11 3.58
CA TRP A 52 -3.15 11.97 3.17
C TRP A 52 -3.57 12.92 2.04
N LEU A 53 -4.32 12.44 1.05
CA LEU A 53 -4.85 13.23 -0.05
C LEU A 53 -5.80 14.32 0.44
N LEU A 54 -6.74 13.99 1.33
CA LEU A 54 -7.63 14.96 1.98
C LEU A 54 -6.85 16.04 2.72
N ARG A 55 -5.78 15.67 3.42
CA ARG A 55 -4.88 16.63 4.09
C ARG A 55 -4.17 17.54 3.08
N CYS A 56 -3.69 16.99 1.96
CA CYS A 56 -3.04 17.78 0.89
C CYS A 56 -4.01 18.78 0.26
N LEU A 57 -5.27 18.38 0.03
CA LEU A 57 -6.32 19.26 -0.48
C LEU A 57 -6.64 20.38 0.51
N GLN A 58 -6.75 20.09 1.80
CA GLN A 58 -7.04 21.13 2.80
C GLN A 58 -5.91 22.17 2.92
N VAL A 59 -4.66 21.75 2.75
CA VAL A 59 -3.48 22.65 2.81
C VAL A 59 -3.18 23.27 1.44
N ASN A 60 -3.87 22.86 0.37
CA ASN A 60 -3.60 23.22 -1.03
C ASN A 60 -2.12 23.03 -1.44
N LYS A 61 -1.46 22.04 -0.83
CA LYS A 61 -0.06 21.72 -1.10
C LYS A 61 0.17 20.24 -0.93
N VAL A 62 0.96 19.68 -1.84
CA VAL A 62 1.42 18.29 -1.73
C VAL A 62 2.44 18.19 -0.59
N LEU A 63 2.10 17.43 0.44
CA LEU A 63 2.91 17.26 1.65
C LEU A 63 3.79 16.01 1.55
N ILE A 64 4.91 16.12 0.82
CA ILE A 64 5.93 15.07 0.74
C ILE A 64 7.07 15.41 1.70
N LYS A 65 7.38 14.49 2.62
CA LYS A 65 8.56 14.56 3.48
C LYS A 65 9.66 13.71 2.88
N LYS A 66 10.80 14.32 2.56
CA LYS A 66 11.96 13.58 2.07
C LYS A 66 12.61 12.79 3.20
N THR A 67 12.91 11.52 2.97
CA THR A 67 13.58 10.64 3.92
C THR A 67 14.76 9.93 3.28
N VAL A 68 15.70 9.42 4.09
CA VAL A 68 16.83 8.61 3.58
C VAL A 68 16.32 7.33 2.89
N PHE A 69 15.15 6.84 3.29
CA PHE A 69 14.50 5.68 2.68
C PHE A 69 13.90 5.95 1.30
N ASP A 70 13.85 7.21 0.85
CA ASP A 70 13.35 7.53 -0.49
C ASP A 70 14.27 6.95 -1.58
N ILE A 71 15.59 6.93 -1.32
CA ILE A 71 16.58 6.39 -2.26
C ILE A 71 16.38 4.89 -2.49
N PRO A 72 16.40 4.01 -1.46
CA PRO A 72 16.16 2.59 -1.67
C PRO A 72 14.75 2.30 -2.22
N LEU A 73 13.74 3.10 -1.83
CA LEU A 73 12.39 2.95 -2.38
C LEU A 73 12.34 3.27 -3.89
N LEU A 74 12.98 4.36 -4.32
CA LEU A 74 13.06 4.73 -5.73
C LEU A 74 13.87 3.71 -6.53
N LEU A 75 14.97 3.21 -6.00
CA LEU A 75 15.75 2.14 -6.63
C LEU A 75 14.90 0.88 -6.81
N PHE A 76 14.19 0.46 -5.76
CA PHE A 76 13.29 -0.68 -5.83
C PHE A 76 12.19 -0.48 -6.89
N LEU A 77 11.49 0.66 -6.89
CA LEU A 77 10.46 0.98 -7.88
C LEU A 77 11.02 1.01 -9.30
N SER A 78 12.20 1.59 -9.50
CA SER A 78 12.85 1.63 -10.80
C SER A 78 13.18 0.21 -11.30
N SER A 79 13.64 -0.66 -10.41
CA SER A 79 13.89 -2.06 -10.71
C SER A 79 12.61 -2.79 -11.11
N GLN A 80 11.49 -2.54 -10.42
CA GLN A 80 10.20 -3.14 -10.78
C GLN A 80 9.75 -2.66 -12.17
N ILE A 81 9.84 -1.36 -12.47
CA ILE A 81 9.45 -0.82 -13.78
C ILE A 81 10.29 -1.42 -14.90
N ILE A 82 11.62 -1.47 -14.72
CA ILE A 82 12.53 -2.08 -15.70
C ILE A 82 12.18 -3.57 -15.89
N SER A 83 11.91 -4.29 -14.80
CA SER A 83 11.50 -5.69 -14.86
C SER A 83 10.18 -5.88 -15.62
N THR A 84 9.19 -5.01 -15.41
CA THR A 84 7.91 -5.07 -16.12
C THR A 84 8.08 -4.81 -17.62
N LEU A 85 8.94 -3.87 -18.01
CA LEU A 85 9.18 -3.52 -19.42
C LEU A 85 9.99 -4.59 -20.17
N LEU A 86 10.95 -5.22 -19.51
CA LEU A 86 11.84 -6.24 -20.10
C LEU A 86 11.30 -7.67 -19.97
N SER A 87 10.15 -7.86 -19.29
CA SER A 87 9.60 -9.19 -19.07
C SER A 87 9.16 -9.85 -20.37
N ILE A 88 9.33 -11.17 -20.41
CA ILE A 88 8.98 -12.02 -21.56
C ILE A 88 7.47 -12.03 -21.79
N ASP A 89 6.69 -12.05 -20.72
CA ASP A 89 5.24 -12.05 -20.77
C ASP A 89 4.70 -10.72 -20.23
N GLN A 90 4.39 -9.81 -21.16
CA GLN A 90 3.90 -8.46 -20.83
C GLN A 90 2.52 -8.50 -20.16
N HIS A 91 1.67 -9.45 -20.54
CA HIS A 91 0.30 -9.53 -20.01
C HIS A 91 0.32 -9.89 -18.53
N THR A 92 1.04 -10.96 -18.16
CA THR A 92 1.19 -11.37 -16.77
C THR A 92 2.00 -10.36 -15.95
N SER A 93 2.91 -9.61 -16.56
CA SER A 93 3.71 -8.60 -15.86
C SER A 93 2.93 -7.34 -15.53
N PHE A 94 1.99 -6.94 -16.41
CA PHE A 94 1.17 -5.76 -16.19
C PHE A 94 -0.07 -6.06 -15.34
N PHE A 95 -0.77 -7.16 -15.64
CA PHE A 95 -2.01 -7.52 -14.97
C PHE A 95 -1.82 -8.45 -13.77
N GLY A 96 -0.64 -9.04 -13.62
CA GLY A 96 -0.41 -10.11 -12.66
C GLY A 96 -0.91 -11.46 -13.16
N TYR A 97 -0.48 -12.52 -12.48
CA TYR A 97 -0.91 -13.88 -12.76
C TYR A 97 -2.15 -14.22 -11.91
N TYR A 98 -3.31 -14.25 -12.55
CA TYR A 98 -4.60 -14.53 -11.89
C TYR A 98 -4.75 -15.97 -11.40
N GLY A 99 -3.99 -16.93 -11.95
CA GLY A 99 -4.13 -18.36 -11.63
C GLY A 99 -3.60 -18.78 -10.26
N ARG A 100 -3.30 -17.82 -9.38
CA ARG A 100 -2.83 -18.04 -8.00
C ARG A 100 -3.87 -17.57 -6.97
N PHE A 101 -5.12 -17.35 -7.38
CA PHE A 101 -6.24 -16.96 -6.51
C PHE A 101 -7.53 -17.67 -6.94
#